data_AF-A0A942A481-F1
#
_entry.id   AF-A0A942A481-F1
#
_cell.length_a   1.000
_cell.length_b   1.000
_cell.length_c   1.000
_cell.angle_alpha   90.00
_cell.angle_beta   90.00
_cell.angle_gamma   90.00
#
_symmetry.space_group_name_H-M   'P 1'
#
loop_
_entity.id
_entity.type
_entity.pdbx_description
1 polymer ?
#
loop_
_entity_poly.entity_id
_entity_poly.type
_entity_poly.pdbx_seq_one_letter_code
_entity_poly.pdbx_strand_id
1 'polypeptide(L)' 'MEQKKYNPEIHHRRSIRIKEYDYSLEGLYYITICTSHHERLFGHIDNGKMVLTEYGKIANNEWFKTGFFTPFL' A
#
# COMPACT_ATOMS: atom_id res chain seq x y z
N MET A 1 2.10 -19.72 15.66
CA MET A 1 2.65 -18.36 15.56
C MET A 1 1.87 -17.50 16.54
N GLU A 2 2.52 -16.95 17.55
CA GLU A 2 1.88 -16.21 18.63
C GLU A 2 1.48 -14.81 18.14
N GLN A 3 0.17 -14.55 18.02
CA GLN A 3 -0.31 -13.21 17.67
C GLN A 3 -0.20 -12.31 18.90
N LYS A 4 0.71 -11.33 18.87
CA LYS A 4 0.77 -10.28 19.90
C LYS A 4 -0.55 -9.51 19.91
N LYS A 5 -1.36 -9.73 20.93
CA LYS A 5 -2.64 -9.06 21.15
C LYS A 5 -2.40 -7.56 21.38
N TYR A 6 -3.23 -6.70 20.80
CA TYR A 6 -3.15 -5.26 21.00
C TYR A 6 -3.34 -4.91 22.49
N ASN A 7 -2.35 -4.23 23.08
CA ASN A 7 -2.42 -3.69 24.44
C ASN A 7 -2.43 -2.15 24.40
N PRO A 8 -3.55 -1.49 24.73
CA PRO A 8 -3.66 -0.03 24.68
C PRO A 8 -2.75 0.69 25.68
N GLU A 9 -2.34 0.04 26.77
CA GLU A 9 -1.45 0.61 27.80
C GLU A 9 0.00 0.78 27.32
N ILE A 10 0.37 0.11 26.23
CA ILE A 10 1.71 0.20 25.64
C ILE A 10 1.69 0.64 24.17
N HIS A 11 0.63 0.31 23.42
CA HIS A 11 0.48 0.68 22.02
C HIS A 11 -0.24 2.01 21.87
N HIS A 12 0.48 3.10 22.12
CA HIS A 12 -0.01 4.45 21.95
C HIS A 12 0.09 4.88 20.48
N ARG A 13 -0.85 4.42 19.65
CA ARG A 13 -0.90 4.84 18.24
C ARG A 13 -1.38 6.30 18.17
N ARG A 14 -0.48 7.19 17.76
CA ARG A 14 -0.83 8.57 17.39
C ARG A 14 -1.08 8.67 15.89
N SER A 15 -1.91 9.62 15.48
CA SER A 15 -2.06 9.94 14.06
C SER A 15 -0.77 10.58 13.55
N ILE A 16 -0.28 10.11 12.41
CA ILE A 16 0.82 10.74 11.65
C ILE A 16 0.31 11.78 10.64
N ARG A 17 -1.01 11.86 10.45
CA ARG A 17 -1.61 12.77 9.47
C ARG A 17 -1.46 14.21 9.95
N ILE A 18 -1.06 15.08 9.02
CA ILE A 18 -0.98 16.52 9.26
C ILE A 18 -2.40 17.00 9.51
N LYS A 19 -2.58 17.71 10.61
CA LYS A 19 -3.87 18.26 11.01
C LYS A 19 -4.26 19.36 10.01
N GLU A 20 -5.55 19.47 9.72
CA GLU A 20 -6.10 20.43 8.76
C GLU A 20 -5.62 20.30 7.29
N TYR A 21 -4.83 19.29 6.94
CA TYR A 21 -4.45 19.06 5.54
C TYR A 21 -5.56 18.31 4.79
N ASP A 22 -5.96 18.85 3.64
CA ASP A 22 -6.90 18.20 2.73
C ASP A 22 -6.14 17.22 1.81
N TYR A 23 -6.26 15.93 2.14
CA TYR A 23 -5.63 14.84 1.39
C TYR A 23 -6.34 14.50 0.08
N SER A 24 -7.44 15.17 -0.26
CA SER A 24 -8.09 15.05 -1.57
C SER A 24 -7.42 15.92 -2.65
N LEU A 25 -6.64 16.92 -2.23
CA LEU A 25 -5.88 17.77 -3.16
C LEU A 25 -4.75 16.97 -3.82
N GLU A 26 -4.36 17.43 -5.02
CA GLU A 26 -3.23 16.89 -5.75
C GLU A 26 -1.96 16.88 -4.89
N GLY A 27 -1.27 15.74 -4.86
CA GLY A 27 -0.07 15.55 -4.06
C GLY A 27 0.69 14.30 -4.46
N LEU A 28 1.96 14.26 -4.07
CA LEU A 28 2.83 13.10 -4.31
C LEU A 28 2.81 12.18 -3.09
N TYR A 29 2.43 10.93 -3.30
CA TYR A 29 2.36 9.91 -2.27
C TYR A 29 3.22 8.71 -2.64
N TYR A 30 3.94 8.19 -1.66
CA TYR A 30 4.61 6.89 -1.78
C TYR A 30 3.86 5.88 -0.92
N ILE A 31 3.43 4.77 -1.53
CA ILE A 31 2.65 3.73 -0.86
C ILE A 31 3.46 2.44 -0.87
N THR A 32 3.61 1.86 0.31
CA THR A 32 4.18 0.50 0.50
C THR A 32 3.12 -0.39 1.10
N ILE A 33 2.93 -1.59 0.54
CA ILE A 33 1.96 -2.56 1.03
C ILE A 33 2.69 -3.86 1.35
N CYS A 34 2.50 -4.37 2.56
CA CYS A 34 2.95 -5.70 2.93
C CYS A 34 1.87 -6.72 2.59
N THR A 35 2.26 -7.79 1.93
CA THR A 35 1.41 -8.95 1.65
C THR A 35 1.27 -9.83 2.90
N SER A 36 0.23 -10.68 2.90
CA SER A 36 0.06 -11.69 3.94
C SER A 36 1.32 -12.54 4.08
N HIS A 37 1.77 -12.76 5.31
CA HIS A 37 3.00 -13.49 5.63
C HIS A 37 4.27 -12.99 4.90
N HIS A 38 4.26 -11.76 4.40
CA HIS A 38 5.34 -11.17 3.60
C HIS A 38 5.70 -11.97 2.34
N GLU A 39 4.73 -12.71 1.79
CA GLU A 39 4.92 -13.48 0.58
C GLU A 39 5.11 -12.57 -0.65
N ARG A 40 5.94 -13.00 -1.61
CA ARG A 40 6.23 -12.24 -2.83
C ARG A 40 5.11 -12.35 -3.87
N LEU A 41 3.86 -12.10 -3.46
CA LEU A 41 2.66 -12.32 -4.27
C LEU A 41 2.66 -11.51 -5.56
N PHE A 42 3.18 -10.28 -5.54
CA PHE A 42 3.20 -9.41 -6.72
C PHE A 42 4.44 -9.59 -7.60
N GLY A 43 5.47 -10.29 -7.10
CA GLY A 43 6.71 -10.51 -7.83
C GLY A 43 7.95 -10.24 -7.00
N HIS A 44 9.08 -10.15 -7.69
CA HIS A 44 10.39 -9.92 -7.09
C HIS A 44 11.19 -8.94 -7.94
N ILE A 45 12.27 -8.41 -7.38
CA ILE A 45 13.19 -7.53 -8.10
C ILE A 45 14.35 -8.38 -8.60
N ASP A 46 14.64 -8.29 -9.90
CA ASP A 46 15.84 -8.84 -10.52
C ASP A 46 16.56 -7.74 -11.30
N ASN A 47 17.85 -7.53 -11.03
CA ASN A 47 18.67 -6.45 -11.60
C ASN A 47 17.99 -5.05 -11.60
N GLY A 48 17.35 -4.69 -10.48
CA GLY A 48 16.67 -3.40 -10.31
C GLY A 48 15.35 -3.27 -11.06
N LYS A 49 14.87 -4.34 -11.71
CA LYS A 49 13.59 -4.36 -12.43
C LYS A 49 12.59 -5.25 -11.70
N MET A 50 11.33 -4.80 -11.67
CA MET A 50 10.24 -5.60 -11.12
C MET A 50 9.87 -6.72 -12.10
N VAL A 51 9.98 -7.97 -11.65
CA VAL A 51 9.52 -9.17 -12.35
C VAL A 51 8.21 -9.62 -11.70
N LEU A 52 7.09 -9.36 -12.39
CA LEU A 52 5.74 -9.61 -11.88
C LEU A 52 5.35 -11.09 -11.95
N THR A 53 4.65 -11.57 -10.94
CA THR A 53 3.85 -12.81 -11.03
C THR A 53 2.55 -12.56 -11.81
N GLU A 54 1.73 -13.60 -12.02
CA GLU A 54 0.37 -13.45 -12.56
C GLU A 54 -0.51 -12.52 -11.71
N TYR A 55 -0.46 -12.65 -10.38
CA TYR A 55 -1.16 -11.73 -9.47
C TYR A 55 -0.60 -10.31 -9.53
N GLY A 56 0.72 -10.17 -9.69
CA GLY A 56 1.38 -8.88 -9.89
C GLY A 56 0.91 -8.18 -11.17
N LYS A 57 0.73 -8.92 -12.27
CA LYS A 57 0.19 -8.37 -13.52
C LYS A 57 -1.23 -7.86 -13.35
N ILE A 58 -2.09 -8.61 -12.64
CA ILE A 58 -3.45 -8.18 -12.34
C ILE A 58 -3.42 -6.89 -11.52
N ALA A 59 -2.67 -6.86 -10.42
CA ALA A 59 -2.56 -5.68 -9.56
C ALA A 59 -2.03 -4.46 -10.33
N ASN A 60 -1.01 -4.64 -11.17
CA ASN A 60 -0.48 -3.59 -12.02
C ASN A 60 -1.53 -3.04 -13.00
N ASN A 61 -2.29 -3.93 -13.66
CA ASN A 61 -3.33 -3.51 -14.60
C ASN A 61 -4.45 -2.72 -13.91
N GLU A 62 -4.92 -3.19 -12.74
CA GLU A 62 -5.96 -2.50 -11.98
C GLU A 62 -5.47 -1.15 -11.43
N TRP A 63 -4.20 -1.06 -11.03
CA TRP A 63 -3.59 0.21 -10.62
C TRP A 63 -3.71 1.28 -11.71
N PHE A 64 -3.35 0.94 -12.96
CA PHE A 64 -3.46 1.87 -14.08
C PHE A 64 -4.91 2.19 -14.47
N LYS A 65 -5.83 1.23 -14.35
CA LYS A 65 -7.26 1.47 -14.60
C LYS A 65 -7.89 2.41 -13.58
N THR A 66 -7.44 2.35 -12.33
CA THR A 66 -8.02 3.14 -11.23
C THR A 66 -7.97 4.64 -11.53
N GLY A 67 -6.88 5.14 -12.13
CA GLY A 67 -6.75 6.55 -12.51
C GLY A 67 -7.73 7.01 -13.60
N PHE A 68 -8.35 6.09 -14.33
CA PHE A 68 -9.35 6.41 -15.36
C PHE A 68 -10.78 6.46 -14.82
N PHE A 69 -11.05 5.81 -13.68
CA PHE A 69 -12.41 5.56 -13.19
C PHE A 69 -12.81 6.43 -11.99
N THR A 70 -11.96 7.34 -11.53
CA THR A 70 -12.27 8.29 -10.46
C THR A 70 -12.82 9.59 -11.05
N PRO A 71 -14.15 9.82 -11.09
CA PRO A 71 -14.76 11.01 -11.72
C PRO A 71 -14.66 12.27 -10.85
N PHE A 72 -13.93 12.19 -9.73
CA PHE A 72 -13.78 13.26 -8.74
C PHE A 72 -12.31 13.53 -8.38
N LEU A 73 -11.39 13.14 -9.25
CA LEU A 73 -10.18 13.93 -9.52
C LEU A 73 -10.49 14.82 -10.73
#